data_AF-A0A957FJN5-F1
#
_entry.id   AF-A0A957FJN5-F1
#
_cell.length_a   1.000
_cell.length_b   1.000
_cell.length_c   1.000
_cell.angle_alpha   90.00
_cell.angle_beta   90.00
_cell.angle_gamma   90.00
#
_symmetry.space_group_name_H-M   'P 1'
#
loop_
_entity.id
_entity.type
_entity.pdbx_description
1 polymer ?
#
loop_
_entity_poly.entity_id
_entity_poly.type
_entity_poly.pdbx_seq_one_letter_code
_entity_poly.pdbx_strand_id
1 'polypeptide(L)'
;MEQFIAKDFNGAPFQLFGIHHLVALGIILLINVALLWRGKQIPQRWRMPLRITLAVILVVDEALWHLWNWYIGAWTVQTMLPLHLCSLLVFLSAIMLINGNMAIYEFIYFLGIGGAMQAILTPDAGPYGFPHFRFFQVFVSHGAIVTAGVFMTAVEGYRPYPKSILHVAVIGNLYMAFVAVVNWLLGSNYLFIAHKPETA
;
A
#
# COMPACT_ATOMS: atom_id res chain seq x y z
N MET A 1 6.72 22.58 -12.21
CA MET A 1 6.74 21.13 -12.51
C MET A 1 8.01 20.47 -11.98
N GLU A 2 9.17 21.14 -12.03
CA GLU A 2 10.45 20.60 -11.52
C GLU A 2 10.41 20.14 -10.06
N GLN A 3 9.72 20.87 -9.17
CA GLN A 3 9.59 20.52 -7.76
C GLN A 3 8.66 19.33 -7.47
N PHE A 4 7.86 18.86 -8.44
CA PHE A 4 6.91 17.77 -8.22
C PHE A 4 7.60 16.40 -8.10
N ILE A 5 8.67 16.21 -8.86
CA ILE A 5 9.47 14.96 -8.92
C ILE A 5 10.93 15.20 -8.49
N ALA A 6 11.24 16.35 -7.90
CA ALA A 6 12.59 16.70 -7.50
C ALA A 6 13.11 15.75 -6.41
N LYS A 7 14.35 15.30 -6.58
CA LYS A 7 15.07 14.60 -5.51
C LYS A 7 15.22 15.49 -4.28
N ASP A 8 15.71 16.71 -4.49
CA ASP A 8 15.90 17.72 -3.47
C ASP A 8 14.69 18.67 -3.48
N PHE A 9 13.72 18.36 -2.61
CA PHE A 9 12.47 19.10 -2.52
C PHE A 9 12.63 20.35 -1.67
N ASN A 10 12.40 21.52 -2.28
CA ASN A 10 12.50 22.82 -1.61
C ASN A 10 11.16 23.31 -1.02
N GLY A 11 10.12 22.47 -1.06
CA GLY A 11 8.83 22.78 -0.47
C GLY A 11 8.75 22.48 1.02
N ALA A 12 7.58 22.70 1.61
CA ALA A 12 7.36 22.40 3.02
C ALA A 12 7.46 20.88 3.27
N PRO A 13 8.20 20.43 4.29
CA PRO A 13 8.26 19.01 4.63
C PRO A 13 6.89 18.48 5.05
N PHE A 14 6.72 17.16 4.99
CA PHE A 14 5.49 16.54 5.45
C PHE A 14 5.21 16.88 6.91
N GLN A 15 3.97 17.30 7.20
CA GLN A 15 3.52 17.61 8.55
C GLN A 15 2.49 16.59 9.00
N LEU A 16 2.83 15.83 10.04
CA LEU A 16 1.92 14.87 10.65
C LEU A 16 0.70 15.60 11.21
N PHE A 17 -0.48 15.19 10.74
CA PHE A 17 -1.80 15.79 11.05
C PHE A 17 -1.95 17.26 10.61
N GLY A 18 -1.11 17.74 9.69
CA GLY A 18 -1.34 19.00 9.00
C GLY A 18 -2.56 18.94 8.06
N ILE A 19 -2.98 20.09 7.55
CA ILE A 19 -4.21 20.20 6.73
C ILE A 19 -4.22 19.24 5.53
N HIS A 20 -3.10 19.12 4.80
CA HIS A 20 -3.00 18.22 3.65
C HIS A 20 -3.10 16.75 4.05
N HIS A 21 -2.50 16.37 5.18
CA HIS A 21 -2.61 15.02 5.72
C HIS A 21 -4.07 14.69 6.09
N LEU A 22 -4.73 15.59 6.84
CA LEU A 22 -6.12 15.40 7.26
C LEU A 22 -7.08 15.34 6.08
N VAL A 23 -6.85 16.13 5.03
CA VAL A 23 -7.62 16.06 3.78
C VAL A 23 -7.43 14.70 3.10
N ALA A 24 -6.19 14.21 2.98
CA ALA A 24 -5.92 12.90 2.39
C ALA A 24 -6.60 11.76 3.17
N LEU A 25 -6.46 11.75 4.50
CA LEU A 25 -7.16 10.80 5.39
C LEU A 25 -8.68 10.92 5.25
N GLY A 26 -9.21 12.14 5.20
CA GLY A 26 -10.64 12.39 5.03
C GLY A 26 -11.17 11.82 3.72
N ILE A 27 -10.46 12.00 2.60
CA ILE A 27 -10.84 11.43 1.30
C ILE A 27 -10.84 9.90 1.36
N ILE A 28 -9.78 9.28 1.87
CA ILE A 28 -9.69 7.81 1.99
C ILE A 28 -10.82 7.28 2.88
N LEU A 29 -11.07 7.93 4.01
CA LEU A 29 -12.15 7.55 4.92
C LEU A 29 -13.51 7.66 4.25
N LEU A 30 -13.80 8.77 3.57
CA LEU A 30 -15.07 8.98 2.87
C LEU A 30 -15.33 7.93 1.80
N ILE A 31 -14.32 7.59 0.99
CA ILE A 31 -14.42 6.52 -0.01
C ILE A 31 -14.78 5.19 0.65
N ASN A 32 -14.06 4.81 1.72
CA ASN A 32 -14.26 3.53 2.38
C ASN A 32 -15.60 3.46 3.13
N VAL A 33 -16.03 4.55 3.79
CA VAL A 33 -17.35 4.64 4.42
C VAL A 33 -18.47 4.57 3.38
N ALA A 34 -18.31 5.24 2.23
CA ALA A 34 -19.28 5.15 1.14
C ALA A 34 -19.39 3.72 0.59
N LEU A 35 -18.26 3.01 0.43
CA LEU A 35 -18.24 1.60 0.05
C LEU A 35 -18.92 0.71 1.09
N LEU A 36 -18.68 0.93 2.39
CA LEU A 36 -19.34 0.16 3.44
C LEU A 36 -20.86 0.37 3.46
N TRP A 37 -21.31 1.61 3.24
CA TRP A 37 -22.73 1.94 3.30
C TRP A 37 -23.50 1.57 2.03
N ARG A 38 -22.93 1.85 0.85
CA ARG A 38 -23.60 1.71 -0.45
C ARG A 38 -22.99 0.63 -1.34
N GLY A 39 -21.93 -0.05 -0.92
CA GLY A 39 -21.24 -1.05 -1.73
C GLY A 39 -22.15 -2.18 -2.23
N LYS A 40 -23.09 -2.64 -1.39
CA LYS A 40 -24.08 -3.65 -1.80
C LYS A 40 -25.03 -3.20 -2.92
N GLN A 41 -25.20 -1.89 -3.08
CA GLN A 41 -26.06 -1.28 -4.11
C GLN A 41 -25.33 -1.16 -5.46
N ILE A 42 -24.02 -1.41 -5.52
CA ILE A 42 -23.24 -1.37 -6.77
C ILE A 42 -23.72 -2.50 -7.70
N PRO A 43 -24.23 -2.16 -8.91
CA PRO A 43 -24.70 -3.16 -9.87
C PRO A 43 -23.59 -4.14 -10.26
N GLN A 44 -23.95 -5.41 -10.46
CA GLN A 44 -23.01 -6.48 -10.82
C GLN A 44 -22.12 -6.11 -12.03
N ARG A 45 -22.72 -5.46 -13.05
CA ARG A 45 -22.00 -4.99 -14.25
C ARG A 45 -20.81 -4.06 -13.97
N TRP A 46 -20.81 -3.36 -12.83
CA TRP A 46 -19.77 -2.39 -12.46
C TRP A 46 -18.72 -2.96 -11.50
N ARG A 47 -18.95 -4.11 -10.88
CA ARG A 47 -18.05 -4.65 -9.85
C ARG A 47 -16.68 -5.01 -10.42
N MET A 48 -16.65 -5.78 -11.51
CA MET A 48 -15.39 -6.17 -12.15
C MET A 48 -14.64 -4.96 -12.72
N PRO A 49 -15.27 -4.02 -13.47
CA PRO A 49 -14.60 -2.79 -13.88
C PRO A 49 -13.96 -2.02 -12.73
N LEU A 50 -14.67 -1.83 -11.60
CA LEU A 50 -14.13 -1.13 -10.44
C LEU A 50 -12.94 -1.87 -9.81
N ARG A 51 -13.00 -3.19 -9.73
CA ARG A 51 -11.89 -4.03 -9.27
C ARG A 51 -10.66 -3.87 -10.17
N ILE A 52 -10.85 -3.89 -11.48
CA ILE A 52 -9.78 -3.68 -12.46
C ILE A 52 -9.22 -2.25 -12.32
N THR A 53 -10.07 -1.24 -12.17
CA THR A 53 -9.61 0.14 -11.95
C THR A 53 -8.74 0.25 -10.70
N LEU A 54 -9.15 -0.33 -9.57
CA LEU A 54 -8.35 -0.35 -8.35
C LEU A 54 -7.01 -1.11 -8.55
N ALA A 55 -7.03 -2.24 -9.24
CA ALA A 55 -5.82 -3.01 -9.53
C ALA A 55 -4.85 -2.21 -10.43
N VAL A 56 -5.36 -1.50 -11.43
CA VAL A 56 -4.55 -0.62 -12.28
C VAL A 56 -3.97 0.54 -11.49
N ILE A 57 -4.76 1.20 -10.63
CA ILE A 57 -4.26 2.28 -9.76
C ILE A 57 -3.09 1.79 -8.91
N LEU A 58 -3.24 0.63 -8.27
CA LEU A 58 -2.19 0.01 -7.45
C LEU A 58 -0.89 -0.23 -8.23
N VAL A 59 -0.99 -0.91 -9.38
CA VAL A 59 0.19 -1.27 -10.19
C VAL A 59 0.84 -0.04 -10.82
N VAL A 60 0.04 0.92 -11.28
CA VAL A 60 0.55 2.17 -11.88
C VAL A 60 1.25 3.02 -10.82
N ASP A 61 0.69 3.14 -9.62
CA ASP A 61 1.32 3.89 -8.52
C ASP A 61 2.68 3.29 -8.13
N GLU A 62 2.77 1.96 -8.01
CA GLU A 62 4.03 1.26 -7.74
C GLU A 62 5.02 1.44 -8.89
N ALA A 63 4.57 1.32 -10.14
CA ALA A 63 5.44 1.56 -11.30
C ALA A 63 5.98 2.99 -11.33
N LEU A 64 5.15 3.99 -11.00
CA LEU A 64 5.58 5.38 -10.87
C LEU A 64 6.59 5.56 -9.74
N TRP A 65 6.42 4.85 -8.62
CA TRP A 65 7.38 4.85 -7.52
C TRP A 65 8.75 4.32 -7.98
N HIS A 66 8.80 3.18 -8.70
CA HIS A 66 10.05 2.67 -9.27
C HIS A 66 10.66 3.63 -10.30
N LEU A 67 9.85 4.20 -11.20
CA LEU A 67 10.31 5.14 -12.23
C LEU A 67 10.90 6.41 -11.61
N TRP A 68 10.28 6.92 -10.55
CA TRP A 68 10.81 8.08 -9.83
C TRP A 68 12.15 7.78 -9.19
N ASN A 69 12.29 6.64 -8.49
CA ASN A 69 13.57 6.23 -7.89
C ASN A 69 14.66 6.00 -8.94
N TRP A 70 14.28 5.47 -10.10
CA TRP A 70 15.20 5.33 -11.23
C TRP A 70 15.67 6.70 -11.74
N TYR A 71 14.72 7.62 -11.92
CA TYR A 71 14.99 8.99 -12.38
C TYR A 71 15.93 9.76 -11.45
N ILE A 72 15.77 9.64 -10.13
CA ILE A 72 16.63 10.33 -9.14
C ILE A 72 17.95 9.59 -8.83
N GLY A 73 18.21 8.47 -9.52
CA GLY A 73 19.41 7.64 -9.33
C GLY A 73 19.47 6.90 -8.00
N ALA A 74 18.33 6.69 -7.33
CA ALA A 74 18.21 6.01 -6.04
C ALA A 74 17.77 4.54 -6.16
N TRP A 75 17.48 4.09 -7.39
CA TRP A 75 17.01 2.72 -7.63
C TRP A 75 18.15 1.72 -7.46
N THR A 76 17.99 0.78 -6.54
CA THR A 76 18.92 -0.35 -6.35
C THR A 76 18.16 -1.64 -6.08
N VAL A 77 18.79 -2.78 -6.36
CA VAL A 77 18.23 -4.11 -6.05
C VAL A 77 18.14 -4.34 -4.54
N GLN A 78 18.83 -3.53 -3.72
CA GLN A 78 18.80 -3.60 -2.27
C GLN A 78 17.63 -2.82 -1.64
N THR A 79 17.00 -1.90 -2.39
CA THR A 79 15.94 -1.04 -1.87
C THR A 79 14.62 -1.14 -2.64
N MET A 80 14.66 -1.57 -3.90
CA MET A 80 13.51 -1.49 -4.81
C MET A 80 12.89 -2.83 -5.20
N LEU A 81 13.38 -3.97 -4.73
CA LEU A 81 12.62 -5.21 -4.92
C LEU A 81 11.31 -5.14 -4.13
N PRO A 82 10.22 -5.78 -4.61
CA PRO A 82 8.91 -5.77 -3.95
C PRO A 82 8.87 -6.70 -2.73
N LEU A 83 9.87 -6.57 -1.86
CA LEU A 83 10.08 -7.35 -0.65
C LEU A 83 9.70 -6.57 0.61
N HIS A 84 9.48 -5.25 0.48
CA HIS A 84 8.75 -4.51 1.49
C HIS A 84 7.28 -4.90 1.50
N LEU A 85 6.68 -4.89 2.69
CA LEU A 85 5.33 -5.38 2.88
C LEU A 85 4.30 -4.57 2.09
N CYS A 86 4.47 -3.25 1.99
CA CYS A 86 3.60 -2.39 1.18
C CYS A 86 3.61 -2.79 -0.30
N SER A 87 4.78 -2.91 -0.93
CA SER A 87 4.94 -3.35 -2.31
C SER A 87 4.35 -4.74 -2.53
N LEU A 88 4.59 -5.71 -1.63
CA LEU A 88 3.96 -7.02 -1.70
C LEU A 88 2.42 -6.90 -1.67
N LEU A 89 1.88 -6.10 -0.76
CA LEU A 89 0.44 -5.90 -0.60
C LEU A 89 -0.19 -5.22 -1.82
N VAL A 90 0.54 -4.36 -2.55
CA VAL A 90 0.09 -3.79 -3.83
C VAL A 90 -0.17 -4.92 -4.83
N PHE A 91 0.83 -5.77 -5.09
CA PHE A 91 0.71 -6.85 -6.06
C PHE A 91 -0.34 -7.88 -5.65
N LEU A 92 -0.35 -8.28 -4.37
CA LEU A 92 -1.35 -9.19 -3.82
C LEU A 92 -2.77 -8.61 -3.95
N SER A 93 -2.96 -7.32 -3.65
CA SER A 93 -4.25 -6.66 -3.81
C SER A 93 -4.69 -6.62 -5.27
N ALA A 94 -3.81 -6.30 -6.20
CA ALA A 94 -4.12 -6.31 -7.63
C ALA A 94 -4.51 -7.73 -8.12
N ILE A 95 -3.76 -8.75 -7.72
CA ILE A 95 -4.07 -10.16 -8.04
C ILE A 95 -5.43 -10.55 -7.46
N MET A 96 -5.67 -10.27 -6.18
CA MET A 96 -6.94 -10.54 -5.48
C MET A 96 -8.12 -9.85 -6.17
N LEU A 97 -7.96 -8.59 -6.56
CA LEU A 97 -8.99 -7.83 -7.26
C LEU A 97 -9.33 -8.46 -8.62
N ILE A 98 -8.38 -9.13 -9.29
CA ILE A 98 -8.67 -9.78 -10.57
C ILE A 98 -9.31 -11.16 -10.34
N ASN A 99 -8.72 -12.00 -9.49
CA ASN A 99 -9.08 -13.42 -9.41
C ASN A 99 -10.03 -13.78 -8.24
N GLY A 100 -10.26 -12.88 -7.28
CA GLY A 100 -11.09 -13.16 -6.10
C GLY A 100 -10.51 -14.22 -5.17
N ASN A 101 -9.19 -14.40 -5.12
CA ASN A 101 -8.59 -15.45 -4.28
C ASN A 101 -8.82 -15.18 -2.79
N MET A 102 -9.51 -16.10 -2.12
CA MET A 102 -9.89 -15.98 -0.71
C MET A 102 -8.69 -15.95 0.24
N ALA A 103 -7.63 -16.72 -0.02
CA ALA A 103 -6.44 -16.73 0.84
C ALA A 103 -5.68 -15.40 0.77
N ILE A 104 -5.59 -14.82 -0.43
CA ILE A 104 -5.00 -13.48 -0.60
C ILE A 104 -5.89 -12.43 0.09
N TYR A 105 -7.22 -12.54 -0.05
CA TYR A 105 -8.14 -11.67 0.65
C TYR A 105 -7.96 -11.68 2.17
N GLU A 106 -7.80 -12.86 2.78
CA GLU A 106 -7.53 -12.95 4.22
C GLU A 106 -6.25 -12.20 4.61
N PHE A 107 -5.19 -12.37 3.82
CA PHE A 107 -3.92 -11.68 4.02
C PHE A 107 -4.07 -10.16 3.90
N ILE A 108 -4.75 -9.68 2.85
CA ILE A 108 -5.06 -8.25 2.66
C ILE A 108 -5.98 -7.73 3.77
N TYR A 109 -6.95 -8.52 4.23
CA TYR A 109 -7.89 -8.09 5.26
C TYR A 109 -7.20 -7.87 6.62
N PHE A 110 -6.38 -8.83 7.06
CA PHE A 110 -5.73 -8.73 8.37
C PHE A 110 -4.46 -7.87 8.33
N LEU A 111 -3.59 -8.10 7.35
CA LEU A 111 -2.29 -7.44 7.29
C LEU A 111 -2.30 -6.22 6.36
N GLY A 112 -3.03 -6.30 5.24
CA GLY A 112 -3.15 -5.19 4.29
C GLY A 112 -3.86 -3.98 4.88
N ILE A 113 -5.09 -4.15 5.40
CA ILE A 113 -5.84 -3.05 6.01
C ILE A 113 -5.08 -2.50 7.22
N GLY A 114 -4.68 -3.36 8.16
CA GLY A 114 -3.98 -2.91 9.37
C GLY A 114 -2.65 -2.21 9.07
N GLY A 115 -1.80 -2.81 8.23
CA GLY A 115 -0.51 -2.24 7.85
C GLY A 115 -0.64 -0.97 7.03
N ALA A 116 -1.53 -0.94 6.04
CA ALA A 116 -1.77 0.26 5.24
C ALA A 116 -2.42 1.39 6.04
N MET A 117 -3.28 1.07 7.03
CA MET A 117 -3.80 2.06 7.98
C MET A 117 -2.68 2.69 8.82
N GLN A 118 -1.73 1.91 9.32
CA GLN A 118 -0.57 2.45 10.02
C GLN A 118 0.26 3.35 9.08
N ALA A 119 0.49 2.91 7.85
CA ALA A 119 1.25 3.67 6.86
C ALA A 119 0.59 4.99 6.44
N ILE A 120 -0.76 5.10 6.43
CA ILE A 120 -1.42 6.38 6.17
C ILE A 120 -1.53 7.25 7.41
N LEU A 121 -1.61 6.69 8.62
CA LEU A 121 -1.73 7.47 9.86
C LEU A 121 -0.38 8.04 10.31
N THR A 122 0.70 7.29 10.11
CA THR A 122 2.07 7.70 10.41
C THR A 122 2.96 7.44 9.18
N PRO A 123 2.77 8.21 8.09
CA PRO A 123 3.48 7.96 6.84
C PRO A 123 4.95 8.33 6.95
N ASP A 124 5.80 7.46 6.42
CA ASP A 124 7.19 7.79 6.13
C ASP A 124 7.30 8.45 4.75
N ALA A 125 6.88 9.71 4.69
CA ALA A 125 7.03 10.53 3.49
C ALA A 125 8.37 11.28 3.44
N GLY A 126 9.25 11.09 4.44
CA GLY A 126 10.52 11.82 4.56
C GLY A 126 10.35 13.35 4.44
N PRO A 127 11.24 14.05 3.70
CA PRO A 127 11.15 15.49 3.49
C PRO A 127 10.03 15.90 2.51
N TYR A 128 9.32 14.96 1.90
CA TYR A 128 8.42 15.23 0.78
C TYR A 128 6.99 15.52 1.23
N GLY A 129 6.72 16.78 1.57
CA GLY A 129 5.36 17.26 1.83
C GLY A 129 4.54 17.54 0.58
N PHE A 130 3.28 17.95 0.75
CA PHE A 130 2.45 18.39 -0.36
C PHE A 130 3.06 19.62 -1.05
N PRO A 131 3.04 19.73 -2.40
CA PRO A 131 2.40 18.83 -3.37
C PRO A 131 3.38 17.85 -4.05
N HIS A 132 4.39 17.33 -3.36
CA HIS A 132 5.37 16.43 -3.97
C HIS A 132 4.74 15.09 -4.42
N PHE A 133 5.28 14.47 -5.48
CA PHE A 133 4.85 13.17 -5.97
C PHE A 133 4.77 12.11 -4.86
N ARG A 134 5.80 12.04 -4.02
CA ARG A 134 5.88 11.08 -2.91
C ARG A 134 4.74 11.22 -1.90
N PHE A 135 4.23 12.43 -1.67
CA PHE A 135 3.03 12.63 -0.85
C PHE A 135 1.86 11.86 -1.46
N PHE A 136 1.53 12.13 -2.73
CA PHE A 136 0.40 11.48 -3.40
C PHE A 136 0.58 9.96 -3.49
N GLN A 137 1.78 9.52 -3.86
CA GLN A 137 2.10 8.11 -4.03
C GLN A 137 1.83 7.31 -2.74
N VAL A 138 2.28 7.81 -1.57
CA VAL A 138 2.06 7.10 -0.30
C VAL A 138 0.57 6.97 0.02
N PHE A 139 -0.22 8.05 -0.12
CA PHE A 139 -1.65 8.02 0.20
C PHE A 139 -2.48 7.26 -0.83
N VAL A 140 -2.12 7.32 -2.12
CA VAL A 140 -2.78 6.57 -3.18
C VAL A 140 -2.51 5.09 -3.02
N SER A 141 -1.24 4.67 -2.86
CA SER A 141 -0.85 3.27 -2.67
C SER A 141 -1.58 2.63 -1.48
N HIS A 142 -1.36 3.18 -0.28
CA HIS A 142 -1.89 2.60 0.95
C HIS A 142 -3.41 2.78 1.06
N GLY A 143 -3.94 3.92 0.62
CA GLY A 143 -5.38 4.14 0.51
C GLY A 143 -6.06 3.13 -0.42
N ALA A 144 -5.44 2.81 -1.55
CA ALA A 144 -5.96 1.80 -2.49
C ALA A 144 -5.87 0.38 -1.93
N ILE A 145 -4.84 0.02 -1.15
CA ILE A 145 -4.75 -1.27 -0.44
C ILE A 145 -5.93 -1.43 0.54
N VAL A 146 -6.16 -0.41 1.39
CA VAL A 146 -7.31 -0.41 2.32
C VAL A 146 -8.61 -0.54 1.55
N THR A 147 -8.76 0.26 0.49
CA THR A 147 -9.96 0.28 -0.35
C THR A 147 -10.19 -1.07 -1.04
N ALA A 148 -9.14 -1.79 -1.47
CA ALA A 148 -9.26 -3.11 -2.06
C ALA A 148 -9.85 -4.12 -1.06
N GLY A 149 -9.33 -4.17 0.17
CA GLY A 149 -9.86 -5.04 1.23
C GLY A 149 -11.31 -4.69 1.62
N VAL A 150 -11.62 -3.40 1.75
CA VAL A 150 -12.98 -2.92 2.04
C VAL A 150 -13.93 -3.21 0.89
N PHE A 151 -13.51 -3.02 -0.36
CA PHE A 151 -14.32 -3.32 -1.54
C PHE A 151 -14.72 -4.79 -1.59
N MET A 152 -13.75 -5.70 -1.43
CA MET A 152 -14.02 -7.15 -1.41
C MET A 152 -14.98 -7.53 -0.27
N THR A 153 -14.88 -6.88 0.88
CA THR A 153 -15.76 -7.13 2.02
C THR A 153 -17.17 -6.56 1.83
N ALA A 154 -17.28 -5.30 1.41
CA ALA A 154 -18.52 -4.53 1.39
C ALA A 154 -19.35 -4.74 0.12
N VAL A 155 -18.67 -4.91 -1.02
CA VAL A 155 -19.28 -5.06 -2.36
C VAL A 155 -19.40 -6.53 -2.72
N GLU A 156 -18.29 -7.27 -2.67
CA GLU A 156 -18.25 -8.68 -3.07
C GLU A 156 -18.68 -9.65 -1.96
N GLY A 157 -18.82 -9.16 -0.72
CA GLY A 157 -19.36 -9.94 0.39
C GLY A 157 -18.38 -10.94 1.01
N TYR A 158 -17.08 -10.80 0.75
CA TYR A 158 -16.06 -11.66 1.33
C TYR A 158 -15.99 -11.45 2.85
N ARG A 159 -15.67 -12.52 3.60
CA ARG A 159 -15.55 -12.49 5.07
C ARG A 159 -14.39 -13.38 5.50
N PRO A 160 -13.45 -12.90 6.32
CA PRO A 160 -12.36 -13.74 6.81
C PRO A 160 -12.92 -14.82 7.74
N TYR A 161 -12.26 -15.98 7.78
CA TYR A 161 -12.55 -16.98 8.81
C TYR A 161 -11.75 -16.68 10.08
N PRO A 162 -12.26 -17.00 11.29
CA PRO A 162 -11.50 -16.78 12.53
C PRO A 162 -10.14 -17.50 12.56
N LYS A 163 -10.05 -18.69 11.94
CA LYS A 163 -8.80 -19.46 11.80
C LYS A 163 -7.76 -18.76 10.90
N SER A 164 -8.20 -17.83 10.06
CA SER A 164 -7.34 -17.14 9.10
C SER A 164 -6.31 -16.22 9.78
N ILE A 165 -6.54 -15.80 11.02
CA ILE A 165 -5.55 -15.03 11.80
C ILE A 165 -4.26 -15.84 11.96
N LEU A 166 -4.37 -17.11 12.38
CA LEU A 166 -3.21 -17.98 12.53
C LEU A 166 -2.54 -18.25 11.18
N HIS A 167 -3.34 -18.46 10.13
CA HIS A 167 -2.84 -18.68 8.78
C HIS A 167 -2.02 -17.49 8.27
N VAL A 168 -2.54 -16.26 8.41
CA VAL A 168 -1.85 -15.02 8.04
C VAL A 168 -0.59 -14.82 8.89
N ALA A 169 -0.65 -15.11 10.19
CA ALA A 169 0.53 -15.04 11.05
C ALA A 169 1.63 -16.01 10.61
N VAL A 170 1.28 -17.26 10.31
CA VAL A 170 2.25 -18.27 9.84
C VAL A 170 2.84 -17.86 8.50
N ILE A 171 2.02 -17.48 7.51
CA ILE A 171 2.51 -17.02 6.19
C ILE A 171 3.39 -15.78 6.34
N GLY A 172 2.99 -14.82 7.17
CA GLY A 172 3.77 -13.60 7.42
C GLY A 172 5.14 -13.92 8.00
N ASN A 173 5.23 -14.84 8.96
CA ASN A 173 6.51 -15.27 9.53
C ASN A 173 7.38 -16.04 8.52
N LEU A 174 6.79 -16.93 7.72
CA LEU A 174 7.52 -17.62 6.65
C LEU A 174 8.06 -16.63 5.61
N TYR A 175 7.26 -15.62 5.25
CA TYR A 175 7.70 -14.54 4.37
C TYR A 175 8.83 -13.71 4.97
N MET A 176 8.74 -13.34 6.25
CA MET A 176 9.83 -12.65 6.95
C MET A 176 11.12 -13.48 6.96
N ALA A 177 11.03 -14.79 7.21
CA ALA A 177 12.18 -15.68 7.17
C ALA A 177 12.81 -15.74 5.76
N PHE A 178 11.98 -15.82 4.72
CA PHE A 178 12.44 -15.73 3.33
C PHE A 178 13.16 -14.39 3.05
N VAL A 179 12.56 -13.26 3.45
CA VAL A 179 13.17 -11.94 3.26
C VAL A 179 14.47 -11.80 4.05
N ALA A 180 14.59 -12.43 5.22
CA ALA A 180 15.83 -12.43 5.99
C ALA A 180 16.98 -13.11 5.24
N VAL A 181 16.71 -14.25 4.58
CA VAL A 181 17.68 -14.92 3.71
C VAL A 181 18.08 -14.02 2.54
N VAL A 182 17.11 -13.37 1.88
CA VAL A 182 17.39 -12.45 0.78
C VAL A 182 18.23 -11.26 1.25
N ASN A 183 17.91 -10.68 2.40
CA ASN A 183 18.68 -9.59 3.00
C ASN A 183 20.14 -9.98 3.25
N TRP A 184 20.37 -11.18 3.79
CA TRP A 184 21.72 -11.69 4.01
C TRP A 184 22.50 -11.89 2.70
N LEU A 185 21.84 -12.40 1.65
CA LEU A 185 22.48 -12.63 0.35
C LEU A 185 22.78 -11.34 -0.43
N LEU A 186 21.90 -10.34 -0.34
CA LEU A 186 22.01 -9.09 -1.11
C LEU A 186 22.66 -7.94 -0.33
N GLY A 187 22.89 -8.11 0.97
CA GLY A 187 23.29 -7.01 1.87
C GLY A 187 22.21 -5.94 1.97
N SER A 188 20.93 -6.31 1.84
CA SER A 188 19.78 -5.40 1.88
C SER A 188 19.10 -5.37 3.26
N ASN A 189 18.15 -4.46 3.43
CA ASN A 189 17.37 -4.32 4.67
C ASN A 189 15.86 -4.20 4.40
N TYR A 190 15.32 -5.08 3.55
CA TYR A 190 13.88 -5.19 3.35
C TYR A 190 13.17 -5.52 4.66
N LEU A 191 11.98 -4.96 4.85
CA LEU A 191 11.19 -5.05 6.10
C LEU A 191 11.87 -4.48 7.36
N PHE A 192 13.06 -3.89 7.25
CA PHE A 192 13.85 -3.38 8.38
C PHE A 192 14.16 -4.45 9.45
N ILE A 193 14.31 -5.70 9.03
CA ILE A 193 14.58 -6.84 9.93
C ILE A 193 16.07 -7.09 10.16
N ALA A 194 16.96 -6.53 9.34
CA ALA A 194 18.41 -6.66 9.52
C ALA A 194 18.95 -5.55 10.46
N HIS A 195 18.46 -4.33 10.29
CA HIS A 195 18.76 -3.20 11.19
C HIS A 195 17.64 -2.16 11.15
N LYS A 196 17.61 -1.26 12.15
CA LYS A 196 16.65 -0.16 12.19
C LYS A 196 16.83 0.78 10.98
N PRO A 197 15.74 1.40 10.49
CA PRO A 197 15.85 2.46 9.49
C PRO A 197 16.52 3.70 10.09
N GLU A 198 17.17 4.50 9.24
CA GLU A 198 17.88 5.73 9.66
C GLU A 198 16.94 6.82 10.19
N THR A 199 15.64 6.70 9.90
CA THR A 199 14.58 7.62 10.33
C THR A 199 13.95 7.25 11.69
N ALA A 200 14.39 6.16 12.34
CA ALA A 200 13.84 5.65 13.61
C ALA A 200 14.59 6.06 14.87
#